data_AF-A0A938T4V7-F1
#
_entry.id   AF-A0A938T4V7-F1
#
_cell.length_a   1.000
_cell.length_b   1.000
_cell.length_c   1.000
_cell.angle_alpha   90.00
_cell.angle_beta   90.00
_cell.angle_gamma   90.00
#
_symmetry.space_group_name_H-M   'P 1'
#
loop_
_entity.id
_entity.type
_entity.pdbx_description
1 polymer ?
#
loop_
_entity_poly.entity_id
_entity_poly.type
_entity_poly.pdbx_seq_one_letter_code
_entity_poly.pdbx_strand_id
1 'polypeptide(L)'
;MIKKIKLTAEKKYELLREISNKMRDTLELDVILNNLLDTLKNIIEHDAAGIFVLSQDIIHPRYHFPRQLIGGIAIRGYDNRPPEQDEMLSSGKGIIGYVIRTGESVIIPDVRLDSRYVVGRERTLSEIAVPIMKDNRAIGALDVESDKIGAFDRNDLEIMSFFADAASISIEKAMLHHQILEKKKMEKQLQIASEVQSRLLPHDSPKIKGYDFAGLCIPTYEIGGDYFDYISINQDKTGIAVADVSGDGIPAALIMTAFRALLRSQAKKYSKPSVLMKSLNKQLSEFTRRSDFITSFYGILDSRNHNFIYSNCGHNPPLVFRNDGKIEKLSAGGPSLCLIKEANYKSRSVKLAPGEQIVFYTDGVIEIFDSKGEEFGLDRLINAIVPCRDLPADKLLERIVEKTKNFSQSEIYKDDYTLVIVKHNYKNKLHAFLRNSKQKSSKEQIEIIDYKKKLKVYFKRLNSQWLRKFFTVEQKDEQILNNPEKYIIDKGGFVIFAKVKNTVCGTTAMIKHNNELYELSKMAVSEKYQGMKIGEKLALAAIEKAKNAGAKKIILETNWKLNKAVNLYKKLGFSELRGNPDIRIHYKRPTFLMELDLLDN
;
A
#
# COMPACT_ATOMS: atom_id res chain seq x y z
N MET A 1 -20.44 67.93 20.16
CA MET A 1 -21.73 67.30 19.80
C MET A 1 -21.59 66.74 18.40
N ILE A 2 -21.38 65.42 18.31
CA ILE A 2 -21.53 64.72 17.02
C ILE A 2 -23.04 64.74 16.73
N LYS A 3 -23.44 65.21 15.54
CA LYS A 3 -24.86 65.24 15.14
C LYS A 3 -25.30 63.78 14.95
N LYS A 4 -26.33 63.31 15.66
CA LYS A 4 -26.80 61.91 15.53
C LYS A 4 -27.08 61.60 14.07
N ILE A 5 -26.35 60.62 13.54
CA ILE A 5 -26.44 60.19 12.15
C ILE A 5 -27.78 59.46 11.97
N LYS A 6 -28.56 59.81 10.95
CA LYS A 6 -29.77 59.05 10.57
C LYS A 6 -29.40 58.04 9.49
N LEU A 7 -29.80 56.78 9.65
CA LEU A 7 -29.40 55.69 8.76
C LEU A 7 -30.18 55.71 7.43
N THR A 8 -29.87 56.66 6.54
CA THR A 8 -30.43 56.75 5.18
C THR A 8 -29.79 55.74 4.23
N ALA A 9 -30.40 55.49 3.06
CA ALA A 9 -29.83 54.61 2.03
C ALA A 9 -28.44 55.07 1.56
N GLU A 10 -28.25 56.38 1.39
CA GLU A 10 -26.95 56.98 1.05
C GLU A 10 -25.92 56.72 2.15
N LYS A 11 -26.30 56.87 3.42
CA LYS A 11 -25.39 56.63 4.54
C LYS A 11 -25.02 55.15 4.70
N LYS A 12 -25.97 54.24 4.46
CA LYS A 12 -25.71 52.79 4.39
C LYS A 12 -24.69 52.47 3.31
N TYR A 13 -24.83 53.07 2.12
CA TYR A 13 -23.90 52.87 1.01
C TYR A 13 -22.49 53.42 1.32
N GLU A 14 -22.39 54.64 1.86
CA GLU A 14 -21.12 55.22 2.29
C GLU A 14 -20.40 54.33 3.29
N LEU A 15 -21.13 53.83 4.29
CA LEU A 15 -20.57 52.98 5.32
C LEU A 15 -20.07 51.64 4.77
N LEU A 16 -20.86 50.98 3.91
CA LEU A 16 -20.42 49.76 3.22
C LEU A 16 -19.17 50.01 2.38
N ARG A 17 -19.10 51.14 1.68
CA ARG A 17 -17.95 51.51 0.86
C ARG A 17 -16.71 51.78 1.71
N GLU A 18 -16.85 52.45 2.85
CA GLU A 18 -15.74 52.70 3.78
C GLU A 18 -15.19 51.40 4.36
N ILE A 19 -16.08 50.53 4.87
CA ILE A 19 -15.76 49.19 5.38
C ILE A 19 -15.04 48.38 4.28
N SER A 20 -15.64 48.29 3.08
CA SER A 20 -15.06 47.54 1.97
C SER A 20 -13.69 48.07 1.51
N ASN A 21 -13.47 49.39 1.53
CA ASN A 21 -12.19 49.98 1.13
C ASN A 21 -11.10 49.72 2.17
N LYS A 22 -11.39 49.90 3.46
CA LYS A 22 -10.42 49.70 4.56
C LYS A 22 -10.00 48.23 4.75
N MET A 23 -10.81 47.29 4.27
CA MET A 23 -10.57 45.85 4.42
C MET A 23 -10.00 45.19 3.17
N ARG A 24 -9.84 45.93 2.08
CA ARG A 24 -9.48 45.36 0.77
C ARG A 24 -8.12 44.66 0.78
N ASP A 25 -7.19 45.17 1.58
CA ASP A 25 -5.75 44.87 1.47
C ASP A 25 -5.24 43.88 2.53
N THR A 26 -6.12 43.31 3.36
CA THR A 26 -5.71 42.38 4.41
C THR A 26 -6.73 41.26 4.65
N LEU A 27 -6.22 40.11 5.08
CA LEU A 27 -6.99 38.96 5.57
C LEU A 27 -6.59 38.58 6.99
N GLU A 28 -5.80 39.42 7.65
CA GLU A 28 -5.42 39.23 9.04
C GLU A 28 -6.55 39.71 9.95
N LEU A 29 -7.12 38.78 10.73
CA LEU A 29 -8.27 39.05 11.60
C LEU A 29 -8.01 40.25 12.53
N ASP A 30 -6.85 40.30 13.18
CA ASP A 30 -6.48 41.39 14.09
C ASP A 30 -6.51 42.76 13.39
N VAL A 31 -6.00 42.85 12.15
CA VAL A 31 -5.98 44.09 11.37
C VAL A 31 -7.40 44.49 10.97
N ILE A 32 -8.21 43.52 10.53
CA ILE A 32 -9.61 43.76 10.18
C ILE A 32 -10.41 44.27 11.38
N LEU A 33 -10.26 43.64 12.55
CA LEU A 33 -10.98 44.04 13.76
C LEU A 33 -10.59 45.45 14.21
N ASN A 34 -9.31 45.81 14.16
CA ASN A 34 -8.87 47.17 14.49
C ASN A 34 -9.40 48.20 13.48
N ASN A 35 -9.33 47.90 12.17
CA ASN A 35 -9.85 48.80 11.14
C ASN A 35 -11.37 49.01 11.26
N LEU A 36 -12.11 47.95 11.62
CA LEU A 36 -13.53 48.03 11.91
C LEU A 36 -13.80 48.95 13.10
N LEU A 37 -13.11 48.71 14.22
CA LEU A 37 -13.31 49.47 15.44
C LEU A 37 -12.96 50.95 15.26
N ASP A 38 -11.89 51.25 14.52
CA ASP A 38 -11.51 52.63 14.20
C ASP A 38 -12.53 53.31 13.26
N THR A 39 -13.25 52.53 12.44
CA THR A 39 -14.36 53.03 11.62
C THR A 39 -15.59 53.34 12.47
N LEU A 40 -15.90 52.49 13.46
CA LEU A 40 -17.01 52.68 14.39
C LEU A 40 -16.93 54.01 15.16
N LYS A 41 -15.72 54.46 15.51
CA LYS A 41 -15.45 55.75 16.16
C LYS A 41 -16.08 56.95 15.45
N ASN A 42 -16.21 56.89 14.13
CA ASN A 42 -16.77 58.00 13.34
C ASN A 42 -18.30 57.93 13.20
N ILE A 43 -18.94 56.89 13.74
CA ILE A 43 -20.34 56.57 13.50
C ILE A 43 -21.18 56.83 14.75
N ILE A 44 -20.73 56.38 15.92
CA ILE A 44 -21.45 56.49 17.19
C ILE A 44 -20.54 57.14 18.23
N GLU A 45 -21.06 58.13 18.96
CA GLU A 45 -20.34 58.75 20.09
C GLU A 45 -20.30 57.74 21.26
N HIS A 46 -19.11 57.43 21.74
CA HIS A 46 -18.90 56.44 22.81
C HIS A 46 -17.61 56.69 23.58
N ASP A 47 -17.51 56.09 24.77
CA ASP A 47 -16.34 56.17 25.65
C ASP A 47 -15.49 54.89 25.59
N ALA A 48 -16.12 53.75 25.30
CA ALA A 48 -15.44 52.49 25.00
C ALA A 48 -16.19 51.70 23.93
N ALA A 49 -15.47 50.86 23.19
CA ALA A 49 -16.06 49.98 22.18
C ALA A 49 -15.20 48.74 21.95
N GLY A 50 -15.85 47.63 21.64
CA GLY A 50 -15.23 46.32 21.46
C GLY A 50 -15.84 45.51 20.33
N ILE A 51 -14.99 44.75 19.64
CA ILE A 51 -15.41 43.69 18.71
C ILE A 51 -14.85 42.38 19.23
N PHE A 52 -15.73 41.42 19.44
CA PHE A 52 -15.41 40.11 20.01
C PHE A 52 -15.84 39.03 19.03
N VAL A 53 -14.92 38.19 18.57
CA VAL A 53 -15.18 37.11 17.60
C VAL A 53 -14.94 35.76 18.26
N LEU A 54 -15.89 34.83 18.15
CA LEU A 54 -15.79 33.51 18.76
C LEU A 54 -14.65 32.66 18.18
N SER A 55 -13.98 31.91 19.06
CA SER A 55 -12.87 30.99 18.80
C SER A 55 -13.30 29.66 18.21
N GLN A 56 -14.60 29.40 18.04
CA GLN A 56 -15.12 28.05 17.84
C GLN A 56 -14.55 27.32 16.61
N ASP A 57 -13.79 28.00 15.75
CA ASP A 57 -13.07 27.40 14.63
C ASP A 57 -11.64 27.98 14.35
N ILE A 58 -10.95 28.58 15.34
CA ILE A 58 -9.61 29.21 15.18
C ILE A 58 -8.69 28.91 16.37
N ILE A 59 -7.46 28.43 16.13
CA ILE A 59 -6.40 28.33 17.16
C ILE A 59 -5.40 29.50 16.99
N HIS A 60 -5.67 30.65 17.62
CA HIS A 60 -4.76 31.80 17.51
C HIS A 60 -3.54 31.68 18.47
N PRO A 61 -2.29 31.84 18.00
CA PRO A 61 -1.09 31.57 18.81
C PRO A 61 -0.79 32.60 19.92
N ARG A 62 -1.45 33.78 19.95
CA ARG A 62 -1.24 34.79 21.02
C ARG A 62 -2.09 34.56 22.28
N TYR A 63 -3.08 33.68 22.23
CA TYR A 63 -4.07 33.48 23.31
C TYR A 63 -4.27 31.98 23.59
N HIS A 64 -3.24 31.32 24.14
CA HIS A 64 -3.29 29.90 24.48
C HIS A 64 -3.81 29.69 25.91
N PHE A 65 -5.13 29.49 26.06
CA PHE A 65 -5.70 28.82 27.22
C PHE A 65 -6.80 27.82 26.80
N PRO A 66 -6.92 26.63 27.42
CA PRO A 66 -7.84 25.54 26.99
C PRO A 66 -9.34 25.85 27.08
N ARG A 67 -9.75 27.10 27.34
CA ARG A 67 -11.13 27.50 27.69
C ARG A 67 -11.59 28.82 27.07
N GLN A 68 -10.86 29.43 26.14
CA GLN A 68 -11.29 30.73 25.59
C GLN A 68 -12.33 30.56 24.49
N LEU A 69 -13.50 31.18 24.69
CA LEU A 69 -14.59 31.24 23.72
C LEU A 69 -14.30 32.19 22.56
N ILE A 70 -13.29 33.06 22.65
CA ILE A 70 -13.05 34.19 21.73
C ILE A 70 -11.70 34.07 21.03
N GLY A 71 -11.72 34.09 19.70
CA GLY A 71 -10.57 33.89 18.80
C GLY A 71 -10.01 35.18 18.20
N GLY A 72 -10.68 36.32 18.40
CA GLY A 72 -10.21 37.65 18.01
C GLY A 72 -10.88 38.76 18.82
N ILE A 73 -10.11 39.75 19.24
CA ILE A 73 -10.57 40.89 20.05
C ILE A 73 -9.93 42.18 19.53
N ALA A 74 -10.75 43.21 19.32
CA ALA A 74 -10.27 44.58 19.27
C ALA A 74 -11.09 45.42 20.25
N ILE A 75 -10.42 46.19 21.11
CA ILE A 75 -11.07 47.05 22.11
C ILE A 75 -10.45 48.45 22.11
N ARG A 76 -11.22 49.46 22.51
CA ARG A 76 -10.82 50.85 22.76
C ARG A 76 -11.53 51.35 24.02
N GLY A 77 -10.86 52.14 24.85
CA GLY A 77 -11.48 52.80 26.01
C GLY A 77 -11.75 51.93 27.25
N TYR A 78 -11.43 50.63 27.19
CA TYR A 78 -11.46 49.71 28.34
C TYR A 78 -10.19 49.81 29.18
N ASP A 79 -10.31 49.49 30.46
CA ASP A 79 -9.17 49.37 31.37
C ASP A 79 -8.30 48.16 30.97
N ASN A 80 -6.97 48.29 31.12
CA ASN A 80 -6.06 47.16 30.90
C ASN A 80 -6.28 46.10 32.00
N ARG A 81 -7.05 45.06 31.69
CA ARG A 81 -7.24 43.89 32.57
C ARG A 81 -6.69 42.63 31.93
N PRO A 82 -6.14 41.69 32.71
CA PRO A 82 -5.75 40.38 32.20
C PRO A 82 -6.97 39.65 31.62
N PRO A 83 -6.88 39.03 30.43
CA PRO A 83 -8.00 38.29 29.82
C PRO A 83 -8.59 37.17 30.69
N GLU A 84 -7.81 36.64 31.63
CA GLU A 84 -8.22 35.60 32.59
C GLU A 84 -9.20 36.10 33.66
N GLN A 85 -9.21 37.41 33.93
CA GLN A 85 -10.09 38.05 34.92
C GLN A 85 -11.39 38.56 34.29
N ASP A 86 -11.52 38.45 32.97
CA ASP A 86 -12.71 38.83 32.25
C ASP A 86 -13.69 37.65 32.21
N GLU A 87 -14.78 37.74 32.98
CA GLU A 87 -15.81 36.69 33.06
C GLU A 87 -16.53 36.46 31.71
N MET A 88 -16.56 37.47 30.84
CA MET A 88 -17.09 37.33 29.49
C MET A 88 -16.14 36.46 28.66
N LEU A 89 -14.83 36.75 28.67
CA LEU A 89 -13.84 35.97 27.91
C LEU A 89 -13.67 34.53 28.43
N SER A 90 -13.84 34.31 29.73
CA SER A 90 -13.59 33.03 30.40
C SER A 90 -14.82 32.12 30.53
N SER A 91 -16.02 32.69 30.63
CA SER A 91 -17.27 31.92 30.87
C SER A 91 -18.46 32.36 30.03
N GLY A 92 -18.27 33.34 29.12
CA GLY A 92 -19.33 33.88 28.28
C GLY A 92 -20.42 34.61 29.07
N LYS A 93 -20.14 35.09 30.29
CA LYS A 93 -21.11 35.90 31.05
C LYS A 93 -21.15 37.35 30.56
N GLY A 94 -22.00 38.18 31.16
CA GLY A 94 -22.15 39.58 30.78
C GLY A 94 -23.12 39.77 29.61
N ILE A 95 -23.26 41.02 29.20
CA ILE A 95 -24.15 41.46 28.12
C ILE A 95 -23.69 40.91 26.78
N ILE A 96 -22.40 41.07 26.46
CA ILE A 96 -21.80 40.50 25.25
C ILE A 96 -22.03 38.98 25.17
N GLY A 97 -21.83 38.28 26.27
CA GLY A 97 -22.08 36.84 26.37
C GLY A 97 -23.55 36.46 26.17
N TYR A 98 -24.49 37.29 26.66
CA TYR A 98 -25.92 37.15 26.36
C TYR A 98 -26.19 37.29 24.86
N VAL A 99 -25.72 38.39 24.25
CA VAL A 99 -25.92 38.70 22.82
C VAL A 99 -25.40 37.57 21.93
N ILE A 100 -24.23 37.05 22.24
CA ILE A 100 -23.64 35.93 21.48
C ILE A 100 -24.50 34.65 21.61
N ARG A 101 -25.00 34.33 22.80
CA ARG A 101 -25.80 33.11 23.01
C ARG A 101 -27.18 33.18 22.39
N THR A 102 -27.85 34.33 22.48
CA THR A 102 -29.24 34.49 22.05
C THR A 102 -29.34 34.96 20.61
N GLY A 103 -28.31 35.63 20.08
CA GLY A 103 -28.40 36.35 18.81
C GLY A 103 -29.30 37.59 18.89
N GLU A 104 -29.61 38.07 20.09
CA GLU A 104 -30.48 39.23 20.30
C GLU A 104 -29.66 40.46 20.66
N SER A 105 -29.91 41.57 19.97
CA SER A 105 -29.32 42.86 20.32
C SER A 105 -29.97 43.49 21.55
N VAL A 106 -29.21 44.27 22.31
CA VAL A 106 -29.66 44.89 23.56
C VAL A 106 -29.21 46.35 23.68
N ILE A 107 -30.09 47.20 24.19
CA ILE A 107 -29.79 48.56 24.63
C ILE A 107 -30.02 48.60 26.13
N ILE A 108 -29.03 49.07 26.89
CA ILE A 108 -29.08 49.14 28.34
C ILE A 108 -28.87 50.60 28.76
N PRO A 109 -29.94 51.32 29.14
CA PRO A 109 -29.84 52.72 29.53
C PRO A 109 -29.08 52.94 30.84
N ASP A 110 -29.12 51.97 31.76
CA ASP A 110 -28.38 51.96 33.02
C ASP A 110 -27.91 50.54 33.35
N VAL A 111 -26.62 50.25 33.13
CA VAL A 111 -26.04 48.91 33.33
C VAL A 111 -26.12 48.42 34.78
N ARG A 112 -26.21 49.35 35.75
CA ARG A 112 -26.31 49.02 37.18
C ARG A 112 -27.66 48.40 37.54
N LEU A 113 -28.65 48.55 36.67
CA LEU A 113 -29.99 48.00 36.85
C LEU A 113 -30.19 46.67 36.11
N ASP A 114 -29.24 46.25 35.27
CA ASP A 114 -29.35 45.01 34.50
C ASP A 114 -28.63 43.85 35.20
N SER A 115 -29.39 42.84 35.63
CA SER A 115 -28.85 41.66 36.32
C SER A 115 -27.86 40.82 35.50
N ARG A 116 -27.81 41.02 34.17
CA ARG A 116 -26.88 40.31 33.28
C ARG A 116 -25.53 41.02 33.18
N TYR A 117 -25.46 42.29 33.59
CA TYR A 117 -24.24 43.09 33.45
C TYR A 117 -23.13 42.55 34.34
N VAL A 118 -21.94 42.43 33.75
CA VAL A 118 -20.71 42.10 34.45
C VAL A 118 -19.76 43.25 34.19
N VAL A 119 -19.11 43.76 35.24
CA VAL A 119 -18.31 44.97 35.16
C VAL A 119 -17.07 44.74 34.29
N GLY A 120 -17.15 45.10 33.00
CA GLY A 120 -16.02 45.12 32.07
C GLY A 120 -15.20 46.42 32.15
N ARG A 121 -15.86 47.51 32.53
CA ARG A 121 -15.28 48.85 32.70
C ARG A 121 -16.02 49.59 33.82
N GLU A 122 -15.29 50.21 34.76
CA GLU A 122 -15.92 50.76 35.98
C GLU A 122 -16.82 51.98 35.71
N ARG A 123 -16.48 52.76 34.68
CA ARG A 123 -17.15 54.02 34.38
C ARG A 123 -18.42 53.87 33.54
N THR A 124 -18.70 52.66 33.06
CA THR A 124 -19.79 52.41 32.12
C THR A 124 -21.14 52.55 32.83
N LEU A 125 -21.99 53.42 32.28
CA LEU A 125 -23.34 53.66 32.75
C LEU A 125 -24.39 53.19 31.74
N SER A 126 -24.13 53.29 30.44
CA SER A 126 -24.99 52.68 29.42
C SER A 126 -24.18 51.87 28.42
N GLU A 127 -24.82 50.87 27.83
CA GLU A 127 -24.20 49.90 26.94
C GLU A 127 -25.18 49.55 25.82
N ILE A 128 -24.64 49.31 24.63
CA ILE A 128 -25.38 48.76 23.49
C ILE A 128 -24.52 47.68 22.84
N ALA A 129 -25.10 46.50 22.72
CA ALA A 129 -24.43 45.34 22.15
C ALA A 129 -25.29 44.69 21.07
N VAL A 130 -24.68 44.37 19.94
CA VAL A 130 -25.33 43.72 18.79
C VAL A 130 -24.55 42.48 18.37
N PRO A 131 -25.22 41.41 17.92
CA PRO A 131 -24.53 40.22 17.46
C PRO A 131 -23.92 40.44 16.08
N ILE A 132 -22.80 39.79 15.81
CA ILE A 132 -22.25 39.66 14.46
C ILE A 132 -22.73 38.31 13.95
N MET A 133 -23.66 38.32 13.00
CA MET A 133 -24.38 37.11 12.56
C MET A 133 -23.77 36.48 11.31
N LYS A 134 -23.82 35.15 11.24
CA LYS A 134 -23.56 34.34 10.04
C LYS A 134 -24.52 33.16 10.04
N ASP A 135 -25.26 32.94 8.94
CA ASP A 135 -26.17 31.80 8.77
C ASP A 135 -27.08 31.55 9.99
N ASN A 136 -27.68 32.61 10.55
CA ASN A 136 -28.49 32.60 11.78
C ASN A 136 -27.76 32.22 13.08
N ARG A 137 -26.43 32.24 13.10
CA ARG A 137 -25.60 32.05 14.30
C ARG A 137 -24.77 33.29 14.59
N ALA A 138 -24.69 33.72 15.85
CA ALA A 138 -23.72 34.75 16.23
C ALA A 138 -22.30 34.18 16.18
N ILE A 139 -21.43 34.77 15.37
CA ILE A 139 -19.99 34.50 15.32
C ILE A 139 -19.20 35.47 16.20
N GLY A 140 -19.87 36.43 16.81
CA GLY A 140 -19.28 37.45 17.66
C GLY A 140 -20.29 38.48 18.12
N ALA A 141 -19.79 39.55 18.72
CA ALA A 141 -20.57 40.72 19.11
C ALA A 141 -19.77 42.00 18.91
N LEU A 142 -20.50 43.06 18.62
CA LEU A 142 -20.04 44.44 18.61
C LEU A 142 -20.67 45.15 19.81
N ASP A 143 -19.83 45.75 20.63
CA ASP A 143 -20.21 46.38 21.88
C ASP A 143 -19.72 47.82 21.95
N VAL A 144 -20.54 48.68 22.54
CA VAL A 144 -20.26 50.11 22.70
C VAL A 144 -20.81 50.58 24.05
N GLU A 145 -19.97 51.28 24.80
CA GLU A 145 -20.23 51.72 26.17
C GLU A 145 -20.08 53.24 26.32
N SER A 146 -20.86 53.82 27.24
CA SER A 146 -20.76 55.24 27.60
C SER A 146 -20.82 55.50 29.10
N ASP A 147 -20.15 56.57 29.52
CA ASP A 147 -20.16 57.13 30.88
C ASP A 147 -21.46 57.90 31.21
N LYS A 148 -22.39 57.98 30.26
CA LYS A 148 -23.68 58.67 30.42
C LYS A 148 -24.81 57.67 30.54
N ILE A 149 -25.80 57.96 31.37
CA ILE A 149 -27.05 57.19 31.43
C ILE A 149 -27.86 57.45 30.17
N GLY A 150 -28.39 56.40 29.56
CA GLY A 150 -29.28 56.49 28.39
C GLY A 150 -28.63 57.13 27.16
N ALA A 151 -27.33 56.88 26.92
CA ALA A 151 -26.62 57.49 25.80
C ALA A 151 -27.14 57.00 24.43
N PHE A 152 -27.63 55.76 24.38
CA PHE A 152 -28.01 55.07 23.14
C PHE A 152 -29.53 54.95 22.97
N ASP A 153 -29.99 55.06 21.73
CA ASP A 153 -31.38 54.88 21.34
C ASP A 153 -31.56 53.83 20.23
N ARG A 154 -32.79 53.66 19.74
CA ARG A 154 -33.10 52.69 18.68
C ARG A 154 -32.42 52.99 17.35
N ASN A 155 -32.14 54.25 17.04
CA ASN A 155 -31.42 54.60 15.81
C ASN A 155 -29.95 54.20 15.93
N ASP A 156 -29.34 54.35 17.11
CA ASP A 156 -27.99 53.84 17.37
C ASP A 156 -27.93 52.31 17.21
N LEU A 157 -28.97 51.60 17.67
CA LEU A 157 -29.12 50.16 17.48
C LEU A 157 -29.23 49.73 16.02
N GLU A 158 -30.03 50.43 15.21
CA GLU A 158 -30.15 50.16 13.78
C GLU A 158 -28.81 50.36 13.06
N ILE A 159 -28.06 51.42 13.43
CA ILE A 159 -26.73 51.70 12.88
C ILE A 159 -25.73 50.61 13.26
N MET A 160 -25.68 50.23 14.54
CA MET A 160 -24.79 49.17 15.00
C MET A 160 -25.11 47.83 14.35
N SER A 161 -26.39 47.47 14.25
CA SER A 161 -26.80 46.21 13.63
C SER A 161 -26.38 46.17 12.16
N PHE A 162 -26.60 47.26 11.42
CA PHE A 162 -26.14 47.36 10.03
C PHE A 162 -24.60 47.31 9.92
N PHE A 163 -23.89 47.95 10.83
CA PHE A 163 -22.42 47.89 10.88
C PHE A 163 -21.92 46.47 11.17
N ALA A 164 -22.54 45.77 12.11
CA ALA A 164 -22.21 44.39 12.46
C ALA A 164 -22.47 43.43 11.29
N ASP A 165 -23.59 43.60 10.59
CA ASP A 165 -23.90 42.84 9.37
C ASP A 165 -22.85 43.10 8.28
N ALA A 166 -22.47 44.36 8.04
CA ALA A 166 -21.43 44.69 7.07
C ALA A 166 -20.04 44.17 7.48
N ALA A 167 -19.72 44.21 8.78
CA ALA A 167 -18.48 43.73 9.35
C ALA A 167 -18.37 42.19 9.28
N SER A 168 -19.49 41.49 9.40
CA SER A 168 -19.56 40.02 9.42
C SER A 168 -18.87 39.39 8.22
N ILE A 169 -19.03 39.97 7.03
CA ILE A 169 -18.47 39.46 5.77
C ILE A 169 -16.94 39.43 5.82
N SER A 170 -16.32 40.50 6.30
CA SER A 170 -14.86 40.61 6.33
C SER A 170 -14.24 39.83 7.47
N ILE A 171 -14.93 39.79 8.62
CA ILE A 171 -14.55 38.92 9.74
C ILE A 171 -14.59 37.47 9.29
N GLU A 172 -15.69 37.02 8.68
CA GLU A 172 -15.84 35.67 8.15
C GLU A 172 -14.73 35.32 7.15
N LYS A 173 -14.45 36.23 6.19
CA LYS A 173 -13.41 36.03 5.19
C LYS A 173 -12.03 35.81 5.84
N ALA A 174 -11.68 36.58 6.86
CA ALA A 174 -10.43 36.39 7.59
C ALA A 174 -10.43 35.08 8.39
N MET A 175 -11.54 34.72 9.03
CA MET A 175 -11.66 33.46 9.76
C MET A 175 -11.46 32.24 8.84
N LEU A 176 -12.13 32.23 7.68
CA LEU A 176 -11.98 31.17 6.68
C LEU A 176 -10.54 31.11 6.13
N HIS A 177 -9.92 32.26 5.89
CA HIS A 177 -8.53 32.30 5.45
C HIS A 177 -7.57 31.71 6.49
N HIS A 178 -7.77 32.03 7.77
CA HIS A 178 -6.98 31.47 8.87
C HIS A 178 -7.13 29.95 8.95
N GLN A 179 -8.36 29.42 8.87
CA GLN A 179 -8.61 27.97 8.84
C GLN A 179 -7.91 27.28 7.67
N ILE A 180 -7.92 27.89 6.48
CA ILE A 180 -7.22 27.38 5.32
C ILE A 180 -5.71 27.32 5.58
N LEU A 181 -5.12 28.35 6.22
CA LEU A 181 -3.70 28.36 6.56
C LEU A 181 -3.34 27.31 7.60
N GLU A 182 -4.15 27.13 8.65
CA GLU A 182 -3.96 26.09 9.66
C GLU A 182 -4.06 24.69 9.04
N LYS A 183 -5.10 24.46 8.23
CA LYS A 183 -5.27 23.21 7.50
C LYS A 183 -4.07 22.90 6.63
N LYS A 184 -3.61 23.87 5.83
CA LYS A 184 -2.39 23.73 5.00
C LYS A 184 -1.14 23.43 5.82
N LYS A 185 -1.00 24.04 6.99
CA LYS A 185 0.12 23.77 7.90
C LYS A 185 0.07 22.34 8.42
N MET A 186 -1.11 21.86 8.81
CA MET A 186 -1.32 20.49 9.29
C MET A 186 -1.12 19.46 8.18
N GLU A 187 -1.67 19.70 6.98
CA GLU A 187 -1.44 18.88 5.78
C GLU A 187 0.06 18.77 5.46
N LYS A 188 0.80 19.89 5.54
CA LYS A 188 2.27 19.87 5.33
C LYS A 188 3.00 19.06 6.39
N GLN A 189 2.59 19.15 7.66
CA GLN A 189 3.18 18.35 8.75
C GLN A 189 2.89 16.86 8.57
N LEU A 190 1.67 16.50 8.16
CA LEU A 190 1.29 15.12 7.85
C LEU A 190 2.06 14.57 6.65
N GLN A 191 2.24 15.38 5.60
CA GLN A 191 3.06 15.00 4.44
C GLN A 191 4.51 14.68 4.86
N ILE A 192 5.11 15.52 5.70
CA ILE A 192 6.47 15.26 6.23
C ILE A 192 6.49 13.98 7.06
N ALA A 193 5.47 13.76 7.91
CA ALA A 193 5.37 12.53 8.70
C ALA A 193 5.24 11.29 7.80
N SER A 194 4.46 11.37 6.72
CA SER A 194 4.32 10.33 5.70
C SER A 194 5.66 10.01 5.04
N GLU A 195 6.42 11.05 4.65
CA GLU A 195 7.75 10.88 4.07
C GLU A 195 8.73 10.21 5.05
N VAL A 196 8.64 10.52 6.34
CA VAL A 196 9.45 9.86 7.38
C VAL A 196 9.02 8.39 7.53
N GLN A 197 7.72 8.12 7.64
CA GLN A 197 7.20 6.77 7.84
C GLN A 197 7.51 5.85 6.65
N SER A 198 7.35 6.34 5.42
CA SER A 198 7.68 5.56 4.22
C SER A 198 9.15 5.15 4.17
N ARG A 199 10.07 5.96 4.71
CA ARG A 199 11.51 5.61 4.86
C ARG A 199 11.79 4.61 5.98
N LEU A 200 10.85 4.40 6.90
CA LEU A 200 10.97 3.38 7.93
C LEU A 200 10.69 1.98 7.36
N LEU A 201 9.87 1.89 6.30
CA LEU A 201 9.56 0.65 5.61
C LEU A 201 10.69 0.25 4.64
N PRO A 202 10.84 -1.06 4.32
CA PRO A 202 11.82 -1.49 3.32
C PRO A 202 11.52 -0.92 1.93
N HIS A 203 12.49 -0.21 1.35
CA HIS A 203 12.42 0.21 -0.05
C HIS A 203 12.79 -0.92 -1.03
N ASP A 204 13.73 -1.78 -0.63
CA ASP A 204 14.24 -2.87 -1.47
C ASP A 204 14.01 -4.23 -0.81
N SER A 205 13.69 -5.21 -1.64
CA SER A 205 13.66 -6.62 -1.25
C SER A 205 15.08 -7.14 -0.96
N PRO A 206 15.27 -8.01 0.06
CA PRO A 206 16.58 -8.57 0.36
C PRO A 206 17.04 -9.52 -0.75
N LYS A 207 18.33 -9.42 -1.11
CA LYS A 207 18.95 -10.28 -2.13
C LYS A 207 19.49 -11.57 -1.49
N ILE A 208 18.63 -12.57 -1.32
CA ILE A 208 18.99 -13.87 -0.73
C ILE A 208 18.97 -14.93 -1.81
N LYS A 209 20.09 -15.67 -1.96
CA LYS A 209 20.21 -16.73 -2.97
C LYS A 209 19.12 -17.78 -2.78
N GLY A 210 18.41 -18.10 -3.86
CA GLY A 210 17.33 -19.10 -3.87
C GLY A 210 15.99 -18.57 -3.37
N TYR A 211 15.90 -17.31 -2.94
CA TYR A 211 14.64 -16.70 -2.52
C TYR A 211 14.28 -15.48 -3.36
N ASP A 212 12.99 -15.22 -3.47
CA ASP A 212 12.40 -14.05 -4.09
C ASP A 212 11.43 -13.40 -3.11
N PHE A 213 11.45 -12.07 -3.04
CA PHE A 213 10.71 -11.29 -2.06
C PHE A 213 9.98 -10.15 -2.74
N ALA A 214 8.77 -9.88 -2.30
CA ALA A 214 8.05 -8.66 -2.62
C ALA A 214 7.21 -8.25 -1.42
N GLY A 215 7.20 -6.96 -1.10
CA GLY A 215 6.41 -6.41 0.00
C GLY A 215 5.82 -5.08 -0.41
N LEU A 216 4.63 -4.81 0.07
CA LEU A 216 3.90 -3.57 -0.15
C LEU A 216 3.08 -3.27 1.10
N CYS A 217 3.08 -2.00 1.50
CA CYS A 217 2.22 -1.45 2.54
C CYS A 217 1.67 -0.13 1.98
N ILE A 218 0.34 0.00 1.94
CA ILE A 218 -0.37 1.19 1.47
C ILE A 218 -1.22 1.67 2.65
N PRO A 219 -0.92 2.85 3.23
CA PRO A 219 -1.73 3.39 4.30
C PRO A 219 -3.08 3.92 3.78
N THR A 220 -4.10 3.91 4.64
CA THR A 220 -5.44 4.48 4.38
C THR A 220 -5.39 6.01 4.32
N TYR A 221 -4.67 6.60 5.27
CA TYR A 221 -4.41 8.04 5.37
C TYR A 221 -2.97 8.35 4.97
N GLU A 222 -2.49 9.57 5.25
CA GLU A 222 -1.09 9.96 5.01
C GLU A 222 -0.10 9.07 5.78
N ILE A 223 -0.51 8.52 6.92
CA ILE A 223 0.27 7.61 7.77
C ILE A 223 -0.60 6.47 8.29
N GLY A 224 0.00 5.28 8.43
CA GLY A 224 -0.67 4.04 8.82
C GLY A 224 -0.17 3.41 10.12
N GLY A 225 -0.96 2.48 10.66
CA GLY A 225 -0.60 1.58 11.75
C GLY A 225 0.11 0.31 11.27
N ASP A 226 -0.07 -0.06 10.00
CA ASP A 226 0.55 -1.22 9.39
C ASP A 226 2.08 -1.12 9.25
N TYR A 227 2.73 -2.26 9.34
CA TYR A 227 4.17 -2.37 9.22
C TYR A 227 4.61 -3.71 8.64
N PHE A 228 5.61 -3.68 7.75
CA PHE A 228 6.39 -4.86 7.41
C PHE A 228 7.88 -4.54 7.37
N ASP A 229 8.73 -5.56 7.55
CA ASP A 229 10.19 -5.39 7.49
C ASP A 229 10.94 -6.67 7.15
N TYR A 230 12.13 -6.48 6.57
CA TYR A 230 13.15 -7.49 6.33
C TYR A 230 14.39 -7.14 7.16
N ILE A 231 14.60 -7.87 8.25
CA ILE A 231 15.64 -7.57 9.23
C ILE A 231 16.82 -8.52 9.03
N SER A 232 17.97 -8.00 8.57
CA SER A 232 19.20 -8.81 8.50
C SER A 232 19.68 -9.16 9.90
N ILE A 233 19.61 -10.45 10.26
CA ILE A 233 20.09 -10.96 11.55
C ILE A 233 21.56 -11.32 11.43
N ASN A 234 21.90 -12.12 10.41
CA ASN A 234 23.27 -12.45 10.00
C ASN A 234 23.29 -12.84 8.51
N GLN A 235 24.41 -13.43 8.03
CA GLN A 235 24.59 -13.79 6.61
C GLN A 235 23.54 -14.77 6.08
N ASP A 236 23.08 -15.72 6.90
CA ASP A 236 22.15 -16.78 6.47
C ASP A 236 20.72 -16.55 6.97
N LYS A 237 20.53 -15.66 7.94
CA LYS A 237 19.27 -15.46 8.66
C LYS A 237 18.67 -14.08 8.45
N THR A 238 17.40 -14.07 8.05
CA THR A 238 16.62 -12.85 7.83
C THR A 238 15.31 -12.92 8.61
N GLY A 239 15.08 -11.91 9.44
CA GLY A 239 13.80 -11.69 10.11
C GLY A 239 12.78 -11.11 9.16
N ILE A 240 11.54 -11.57 9.24
CA ILE A 240 10.40 -11.13 8.46
C ILE A 240 9.31 -10.75 9.45
N ALA A 241 8.85 -9.51 9.39
CA ALA A 241 7.83 -8.96 10.27
C ALA A 241 6.65 -8.45 9.44
N VAL A 242 5.43 -8.72 9.92
CA VAL A 242 4.20 -8.02 9.51
C VAL A 242 3.44 -7.72 10.78
N ALA A 243 2.94 -6.50 10.94
CA ALA A 243 2.20 -6.08 12.12
C ALA A 243 1.17 -5.02 11.75
N ASP A 244 0.12 -4.96 12.56
CA ASP A 244 -0.96 -4.00 12.48
C ASP A 244 -1.26 -3.51 13.92
N VAL A 245 -1.39 -2.19 14.05
CA VAL A 245 -1.63 -1.49 15.31
C VAL A 245 -3.09 -1.06 15.36
N SER A 246 -3.79 -1.42 16.43
CA SER A 246 -5.18 -1.04 16.63
C SER A 246 -5.41 0.48 16.57
N GLY A 247 -6.45 0.89 15.85
CA GLY A 247 -6.79 2.30 15.63
C GLY A 247 -6.19 2.83 14.33
N ASP A 248 -6.29 4.13 14.09
CA ASP A 248 -5.89 4.74 12.83
C ASP A 248 -5.11 6.06 13.01
N GLY A 249 -4.52 6.54 11.91
CA GLY A 249 -3.84 7.83 11.83
C GLY A 249 -2.62 7.99 12.74
N ILE A 250 -2.45 9.19 13.33
CA ILE A 250 -1.25 9.57 14.08
C ILE A 250 -0.97 8.67 15.30
N PRO A 251 -1.93 8.34 16.17
CA PRO A 251 -1.67 7.49 17.33
C PRO A 251 -1.13 6.10 16.96
N ALA A 252 -1.75 5.44 15.96
CA ALA A 252 -1.32 4.12 15.50
C ALA A 252 0.09 4.18 14.89
N ALA A 253 0.37 5.18 14.06
CA ALA A 253 1.69 5.39 13.45
C ALA A 253 2.83 5.60 14.46
N LEU A 254 2.56 6.29 15.59
CA LEU A 254 3.53 6.48 16.67
C LEU A 254 3.85 5.17 17.39
N ILE A 255 2.83 4.37 17.70
CA ILE A 255 3.00 3.05 18.32
C ILE A 255 3.74 2.10 17.36
N MET A 256 3.39 2.10 16.07
CA MET A 256 4.08 1.34 15.03
C MET A 256 5.57 1.70 14.98
N THR A 257 5.91 2.99 15.02
CA THR A 257 7.29 3.47 15.02
C THR A 257 8.07 2.96 16.24
N ALA A 258 7.44 2.97 17.42
CA ALA A 258 8.04 2.42 18.64
C ALA A 258 8.22 0.89 18.57
N PHE A 259 7.21 0.16 18.07
CA PHE A 259 7.27 -1.28 17.84
C PHE A 259 8.45 -1.63 16.92
N ARG A 260 8.57 -0.97 15.77
CA ARG A 260 9.68 -1.15 14.83
C ARG A 260 11.04 -0.93 15.49
N ALA A 261 11.20 0.17 16.23
CA ALA A 261 12.47 0.50 16.88
C ALA A 261 12.89 -0.58 17.89
N LEU A 262 11.95 -1.05 18.70
CA LEU A 262 12.18 -2.12 19.67
C LEU A 262 12.45 -3.47 18.99
N LEU A 263 11.71 -3.79 17.92
CA LEU A 263 11.90 -5.01 17.15
C LEU A 263 13.30 -5.06 16.54
N ARG A 264 13.70 -4.01 15.80
CA ARG A 264 15.01 -3.97 15.12
C ARG A 264 16.18 -3.97 16.10
N SER A 265 16.07 -3.26 17.23
CA SER A 265 17.14 -3.22 18.25
C SER A 265 17.35 -4.58 18.94
N GLN A 266 16.30 -5.40 19.04
CA GLN A 266 16.36 -6.69 19.74
C GLN A 266 16.45 -7.91 18.82
N ALA A 267 16.13 -7.78 17.52
CA ALA A 267 16.07 -8.90 16.57
C ALA A 267 17.38 -9.71 16.49
N LYS A 268 18.54 -9.05 16.60
CA LYS A 268 19.85 -9.74 16.59
C LYS A 268 20.18 -10.46 17.90
N LYS A 269 19.57 -10.05 19.01
CA LYS A 269 19.82 -10.59 20.35
C LYS A 269 19.12 -11.94 20.56
N TYR A 270 17.94 -12.14 19.97
CA TYR A 270 17.12 -13.31 20.22
C TYR A 270 17.00 -14.19 18.99
N SER A 271 17.39 -15.47 19.12
CA SER A 271 17.28 -16.47 18.06
C SER A 271 15.92 -17.17 17.99
N LYS A 272 15.08 -17.03 19.02
CA LYS A 272 13.72 -17.60 19.10
C LYS A 272 12.66 -16.48 19.06
N PRO A 273 11.78 -16.46 18.03
CA PRO A 273 10.71 -15.47 17.90
C PRO A 273 9.88 -15.29 19.17
N SER A 274 9.46 -16.36 19.83
CA SER A 274 8.62 -16.28 21.04
C SER A 274 9.26 -15.53 22.20
N VAL A 275 10.59 -15.59 22.35
CA VAL A 275 11.31 -14.86 23.41
C VAL A 275 11.37 -13.37 23.07
N LEU A 276 11.63 -13.04 21.81
CA LEU A 276 11.61 -11.66 21.32
C LEU A 276 10.21 -11.04 21.51
N MET A 277 9.15 -11.73 21.07
CA MET A 277 7.77 -11.23 21.20
C MET A 277 7.36 -11.03 22.66
N LYS A 278 7.77 -11.92 23.58
CA LYS A 278 7.56 -11.73 25.03
C LYS A 278 8.26 -10.46 25.55
N SER A 279 9.49 -10.21 25.10
CA SER A 279 10.25 -9.01 25.47
C SER A 279 9.59 -7.73 24.95
N LEU A 280 9.13 -7.74 23.69
CA LEU A 280 8.42 -6.61 23.08
C LEU A 280 7.10 -6.33 23.80
N ASN A 281 6.29 -7.36 24.07
CA ASN A 281 5.02 -7.23 24.77
C ASN A 281 5.16 -6.49 26.10
N LYS A 282 6.19 -6.83 26.88
CA LYS A 282 6.47 -6.20 28.17
C LYS A 282 6.81 -4.71 27.99
N GLN A 283 7.71 -4.38 27.07
CA GLN A 283 8.19 -3.00 26.89
C GLN A 283 7.14 -2.07 26.28
N LEU A 284 6.40 -2.55 25.27
CA LEU A 284 5.34 -1.76 24.63
C LEU A 284 4.21 -1.44 25.62
N SER A 285 3.87 -2.40 26.49
CA SER A 285 2.82 -2.24 27.51
C SER A 285 3.11 -1.15 28.56
N GLU A 286 4.32 -0.61 28.61
CA GLU A 286 4.70 0.47 29.54
C GLU A 286 4.21 1.85 29.10
N PHE A 287 4.00 2.06 27.79
CA PHE A 287 3.61 3.36 27.23
C PHE A 287 2.37 3.33 26.34
N THR A 288 1.74 2.16 26.13
CA THR A 288 0.45 2.04 25.44
C THR A 288 -0.73 2.12 26.41
N ARG A 289 -1.90 2.58 25.95
CA ARG A 289 -3.14 2.56 26.74
C ARG A 289 -3.69 1.14 26.82
N ARG A 290 -4.65 0.90 27.72
CA ARG A 290 -5.28 -0.43 27.88
C ARG A 290 -6.03 -0.91 26.62
N SER A 291 -6.50 0.01 25.78
CA SER A 291 -7.22 -0.28 24.54
C SER A 291 -6.29 -0.54 23.35
N ASP A 292 -5.03 -0.12 23.43
CA ASP A 292 -4.09 -0.20 22.32
C ASP A 292 -3.47 -1.61 22.29
N PHE A 293 -3.54 -2.30 21.15
CA PHE A 293 -2.91 -3.59 20.93
C PHE A 293 -2.24 -3.65 19.55
N ILE A 294 -1.31 -4.59 19.38
CA ILE A 294 -0.62 -4.80 18.11
C ILE A 294 -0.76 -6.26 17.73
N THR A 295 -1.44 -6.54 16.61
CA THR A 295 -1.36 -7.86 15.99
C THR A 295 -0.03 -7.95 15.27
N SER A 296 0.74 -9.02 15.49
CA SER A 296 2.04 -9.14 14.81
C SER A 296 2.40 -10.57 14.47
N PHE A 297 3.09 -10.73 13.36
CA PHE A 297 3.76 -11.94 12.95
C PHE A 297 5.24 -11.66 12.82
N TYR A 298 6.07 -12.44 13.51
CA TYR A 298 7.52 -12.39 13.34
C TYR A 298 8.09 -13.78 13.11
N GLY A 299 8.92 -13.91 12.07
CA GLY A 299 9.65 -15.13 11.79
C GLY A 299 11.07 -14.89 11.30
N ILE A 300 11.89 -15.93 11.41
CA ILE A 300 13.29 -15.93 11.00
C ILE A 300 13.45 -17.01 9.94
N LEU A 301 13.81 -16.58 8.73
CA LEU A 301 14.19 -17.44 7.63
C LEU A 301 15.68 -17.79 7.74
N ASP A 302 15.97 -19.08 7.91
CA ASP A 302 17.29 -19.65 7.72
C ASP A 302 17.41 -20.11 6.26
N SER A 303 18.09 -19.30 5.44
CA SER A 303 18.23 -19.53 4.00
C SER A 303 19.13 -20.72 3.67
N ARG A 304 20.02 -21.11 4.59
CA ARG A 304 20.91 -22.27 4.43
C ARG A 304 20.19 -23.58 4.67
N ASN A 305 19.34 -23.64 5.70
CA ASN A 305 18.59 -24.84 6.06
C ASN A 305 17.17 -24.87 5.49
N HIS A 306 16.76 -23.82 4.78
CA HIS A 306 15.42 -23.59 4.25
C HIS A 306 14.30 -23.77 5.30
N ASN A 307 14.58 -23.31 6.52
CA ASN A 307 13.70 -23.43 7.67
C ASN A 307 13.23 -22.04 8.11
N PHE A 308 11.94 -21.90 8.36
CA PHE A 308 11.32 -20.67 8.82
C PHE A 308 10.75 -20.89 10.22
N ILE A 309 11.32 -20.23 11.23
CA ILE A 309 10.86 -20.30 12.63
C ILE A 309 10.07 -19.04 12.92
N TYR A 310 8.86 -19.14 13.45
CA TYR A 310 7.98 -17.99 13.64
C TYR A 310 7.19 -18.04 14.96
N SER A 311 6.61 -16.90 15.32
CA SER A 311 5.58 -16.74 16.35
C SER A 311 4.52 -15.77 15.82
N ASN A 312 3.27 -16.21 15.79
CA ASN A 312 2.12 -15.36 15.47
C ASN A 312 1.48 -14.82 16.77
N CYS A 313 1.44 -13.51 16.93
CA CYS A 313 0.93 -12.79 18.10
C CYS A 313 -0.38 -12.10 17.73
N GLY A 314 -1.45 -12.88 17.57
CA GLY A 314 -2.79 -12.40 17.24
C GLY A 314 -3.01 -11.88 15.81
N HIS A 315 -2.04 -12.05 14.91
CA HIS A 315 -2.12 -11.58 13.53
C HIS A 315 -2.80 -12.58 12.59
N ASN A 316 -3.29 -12.09 11.47
CA ASN A 316 -3.81 -12.92 10.39
C ASN A 316 -2.79 -13.99 9.98
N PRO A 317 -3.13 -15.30 10.03
CA PRO A 317 -2.15 -16.36 9.79
C PRO A 317 -1.61 -16.34 8.36
N PRO A 318 -0.29 -16.16 8.15
CA PRO A 318 0.29 -16.25 6.81
C PRO A 318 0.02 -17.61 6.18
N LEU A 319 -0.13 -17.62 4.85
CA LEU A 319 -0.46 -18.80 4.07
C LEU A 319 0.80 -19.40 3.44
N VAL A 320 1.07 -20.68 3.69
CA VAL A 320 2.11 -21.44 2.99
C VAL A 320 1.47 -22.24 1.87
N PHE A 321 1.84 -21.94 0.63
CA PHE A 321 1.40 -22.67 -0.55
C PHE A 321 2.38 -23.80 -0.86
N ARG A 322 1.91 -25.03 -0.69
CA ARG A 322 2.71 -26.24 -0.89
C ARG A 322 2.74 -26.69 -2.33
N ASN A 323 3.76 -27.48 -2.67
CA ASN A 323 3.90 -28.01 -4.02
C ASN A 323 2.78 -29.00 -4.40
N ASP A 324 2.25 -29.74 -3.42
CA ASP A 324 1.15 -30.70 -3.56
C ASP A 324 -0.24 -30.03 -3.68
N GLY A 325 -0.29 -28.69 -3.59
CA GLY A 325 -1.52 -27.91 -3.66
C GLY A 325 -2.17 -27.64 -2.31
N LYS A 326 -1.65 -28.17 -1.20
CA LYS A 326 -2.15 -27.83 0.13
C LYS A 326 -1.77 -26.40 0.52
N ILE A 327 -2.61 -25.80 1.36
CA ILE A 327 -2.37 -24.48 1.96
C ILE A 327 -2.33 -24.66 3.47
N GLU A 328 -1.22 -24.27 4.09
CA GLU A 328 -1.04 -24.32 5.55
C GLU A 328 -1.09 -22.91 6.13
N LYS A 329 -1.80 -22.74 7.25
CA LYS A 329 -1.89 -21.46 7.98
C LYS A 329 -0.86 -21.42 9.11
N LEU A 330 -0.06 -20.36 9.19
CA LEU A 330 0.96 -20.17 10.22
C LEU A 330 0.38 -19.45 11.46
N SER A 331 -0.43 -20.17 12.26
CA SER A 331 -1.14 -19.61 13.42
C SER A 331 -0.47 -19.84 14.78
N ALA A 332 0.64 -20.57 14.83
CA ALA A 332 1.28 -20.90 16.11
C ALA A 332 1.92 -19.67 16.77
N GLY A 333 1.52 -19.38 18.01
CA GLY A 333 2.12 -18.32 18.82
C GLY A 333 1.34 -18.00 20.10
N GLY A 334 0.78 -16.79 20.19
CA GLY A 334 0.09 -16.26 21.37
C GLY A 334 -0.88 -15.12 21.03
N PRO A 335 -1.44 -14.42 22.04
CA PRO A 335 -2.36 -13.29 21.83
C PRO A 335 -1.67 -12.08 21.19
N SER A 336 -2.44 -11.06 20.82
CA SER A 336 -1.88 -9.77 20.36
C SER A 336 -1.00 -9.13 21.43
N LEU A 337 0.02 -8.39 21.00
CA LEU A 337 0.86 -7.64 21.92
C LEU A 337 0.04 -6.54 22.61
N CYS A 338 0.42 -6.18 23.84
CA CYS A 338 -0.24 -5.22 24.73
C CYS A 338 -1.64 -5.61 25.23
N LEU A 339 -2.30 -6.60 24.63
CA LEU A 339 -3.61 -7.08 25.09
C LEU A 339 -3.52 -7.76 26.47
N ILE A 340 -2.47 -8.59 26.68
CA ILE A 340 -2.19 -9.26 27.96
C ILE A 340 -0.73 -8.99 28.33
N LYS A 341 -0.50 -8.18 29.37
CA LYS A 341 0.85 -7.72 29.77
C LYS A 341 1.87 -8.84 29.97
N GLU A 342 1.44 -9.97 30.56
CA GLU A 342 2.30 -11.12 30.85
C GLU A 342 2.01 -12.34 29.96
N ALA A 343 1.65 -12.10 28.69
CA ALA A 343 1.44 -13.17 27.72
C ALA A 343 2.68 -14.06 27.50
N ASN A 344 2.43 -15.34 27.25
CA ASN A 344 3.43 -16.28 26.78
C ASN A 344 3.22 -16.59 25.29
N TYR A 345 4.32 -16.76 24.56
CA TYR A 345 4.33 -17.00 23.12
C TYR A 345 5.00 -18.33 22.80
N LYS A 346 4.59 -18.97 21.71
CA LYS A 346 5.19 -20.22 21.21
C LYS A 346 5.85 -19.99 19.86
N SER A 347 6.99 -20.65 19.63
CA SER A 347 7.61 -20.66 18.31
C SER A 347 7.31 -21.98 17.60
N ARG A 348 7.04 -21.93 16.29
CA ARG A 348 6.94 -23.13 15.43
C ARG A 348 7.86 -23.00 14.24
N SER A 349 8.31 -24.13 13.71
CA SER A 349 9.16 -24.19 12.52
C SER A 349 8.42 -24.81 11.35
N VAL A 350 8.71 -24.31 10.14
CA VAL A 350 8.23 -24.87 8.89
C VAL A 350 9.36 -24.90 7.87
N LYS A 351 9.55 -26.01 7.16
CA LYS A 351 10.49 -26.10 6.04
C LYS A 351 9.81 -25.66 4.75
N LEU A 352 10.54 -24.92 3.91
CA LEU A 352 10.11 -24.50 2.58
C LEU A 352 10.85 -25.31 1.51
N ALA A 353 10.13 -26.11 0.73
CA ALA A 353 10.70 -26.75 -0.43
C ALA A 353 10.84 -25.76 -1.61
N PRO A 354 11.73 -26.00 -2.58
CA PRO A 354 11.78 -25.19 -3.80
C PRO A 354 10.41 -25.16 -4.51
N GLY A 355 9.98 -23.97 -4.91
CA GLY A 355 8.67 -23.69 -5.51
C GLY A 355 7.55 -23.35 -4.51
N GLU A 356 7.79 -23.51 -3.22
CA GLU A 356 6.83 -23.12 -2.17
C GLU A 356 7.00 -21.65 -1.79
N GLN A 357 5.92 -21.06 -1.29
CA GLN A 357 5.88 -19.65 -0.93
C GLN A 357 5.05 -19.41 0.32
N ILE A 358 5.40 -18.37 1.07
CA ILE A 358 4.64 -17.83 2.18
C ILE A 358 4.07 -16.48 1.76
N VAL A 359 2.78 -16.27 1.97
CA VAL A 359 2.09 -14.99 1.75
C VAL A 359 1.58 -14.48 3.08
N PHE A 360 2.04 -13.30 3.47
CA PHE A 360 1.65 -12.57 4.67
C PHE A 360 0.76 -11.42 4.26
N TYR A 361 -0.27 -11.13 5.06
CA TYR A 361 -1.27 -10.13 4.72
C TYR A 361 -1.90 -9.57 6.00
N THR A 362 -2.30 -8.29 5.97
CA THR A 362 -3.16 -7.67 6.98
C THR A 362 -4.64 -7.86 6.61
N ASP A 363 -5.53 -7.56 7.54
CA ASP A 363 -6.98 -7.53 7.31
C ASP A 363 -7.35 -6.57 6.18
N GLY A 364 -6.68 -5.43 6.01
CA GLY A 364 -6.91 -4.54 4.87
C GLY A 364 -6.75 -5.18 3.47
N VAL A 365 -6.16 -6.39 3.36
CA VAL A 365 -6.14 -7.18 2.11
C VAL A 365 -7.41 -8.01 1.90
N ILE A 366 -8.01 -8.52 2.98
CA ILE A 366 -9.16 -9.43 2.92
C ILE A 366 -10.48 -8.70 3.21
N GLU A 367 -10.49 -7.69 4.08
CA GLU A 367 -11.65 -6.87 4.47
C GLU A 367 -11.94 -5.74 3.48
N ILE A 368 -11.72 -6.02 2.20
CA ILE A 368 -12.06 -5.11 1.10
C ILE A 368 -13.48 -5.41 0.65
N PHE A 369 -14.33 -4.39 0.54
CA PHE A 369 -15.73 -4.56 0.17
C PHE A 369 -16.01 -4.12 -1.27
N ASP A 370 -16.86 -4.85 -1.97
CA ASP A 370 -17.41 -4.42 -3.26
C ASP A 370 -18.60 -3.44 -3.10
N SER A 371 -19.18 -3.02 -4.22
CA SER A 371 -20.34 -2.10 -4.23
C SER A 371 -21.62 -2.68 -3.62
N LYS A 372 -21.68 -3.99 -3.37
CA LYS A 372 -22.79 -4.68 -2.71
C LYS A 372 -22.52 -4.93 -1.22
N GLY A 373 -21.33 -4.56 -0.73
CA GLY A 373 -20.91 -4.81 0.63
C GLY A 373 -20.45 -6.26 0.86
N GLU A 374 -20.13 -7.02 -0.19
CA GLU A 374 -19.48 -8.33 -0.03
C GLU A 374 -17.99 -8.13 0.22
N GLU A 375 -17.48 -8.77 1.28
CA GLU A 375 -16.05 -8.81 1.60
C GLU A 375 -15.28 -9.65 0.57
N PHE A 376 -14.06 -9.25 0.20
CA PHE A 376 -13.17 -10.00 -0.68
C PHE A 376 -12.85 -11.36 -0.06
N GLY A 377 -12.39 -11.34 1.19
CA GLY A 377 -12.21 -12.51 2.02
C GLY A 377 -11.04 -13.41 1.61
N LEU A 378 -10.75 -14.37 2.50
CA LEU A 378 -9.62 -15.27 2.35
C LEU A 378 -9.70 -16.18 1.11
N ASP A 379 -10.89 -16.65 0.77
CA ASP A 379 -11.08 -17.57 -0.35
C ASP A 379 -10.77 -16.91 -1.70
N ARG A 380 -11.17 -15.64 -1.89
CA ARG A 380 -10.83 -14.90 -3.11
C ARG A 380 -9.33 -14.57 -3.17
N LEU A 381 -8.69 -14.28 -2.03
CA LEU A 381 -7.23 -14.11 -1.97
C LEU A 381 -6.51 -15.40 -2.42
N ILE A 382 -6.91 -16.55 -1.89
CA ILE A 382 -6.35 -17.86 -2.30
C ILE A 382 -6.56 -18.09 -3.81
N ASN A 383 -7.77 -17.85 -4.31
CA ASN A 383 -8.11 -18.01 -5.73
C ASN A 383 -7.37 -17.02 -6.65
N ALA A 384 -6.98 -15.85 -6.16
CA ALA A 384 -6.13 -14.91 -6.87
C ALA A 384 -4.67 -15.42 -6.98
N ILE A 385 -4.18 -16.09 -5.94
CA ILE A 385 -2.78 -16.55 -5.86
C ILE A 385 -2.56 -17.85 -6.65
N VAL A 386 -3.43 -18.85 -6.49
CA VAL A 386 -3.22 -20.22 -7.03
C VAL A 386 -2.89 -20.26 -8.54
N PRO A 387 -3.59 -19.53 -9.43
CA PRO A 387 -3.30 -19.54 -10.87
C PRO A 387 -1.99 -18.86 -11.24
N CYS A 388 -1.49 -17.99 -10.37
CA CYS A 388 -0.36 -17.10 -10.61
C CYS A 388 0.85 -17.45 -9.74
N ARG A 389 0.80 -18.54 -8.96
CA ARG A 389 1.84 -18.93 -7.98
C ARG A 389 3.25 -19.06 -8.55
N ASP A 390 3.38 -19.32 -9.85
CA ASP A 390 4.68 -19.53 -10.49
C ASP A 390 5.30 -18.21 -10.99
N LEU A 391 4.58 -17.08 -10.93
CA LEU A 391 5.11 -15.76 -11.21
C LEU A 391 6.23 -15.37 -10.22
N PRO A 392 7.16 -14.49 -10.63
CA PRO A 392 8.03 -13.77 -9.70
C PRO A 392 7.21 -13.07 -8.59
N ALA A 393 7.82 -12.88 -7.42
CA ALA A 393 7.12 -12.38 -6.23
C ALA A 393 6.52 -10.98 -6.46
N ASP A 394 7.23 -10.09 -7.13
CA ASP A 394 6.76 -8.75 -7.51
C ASP A 394 5.53 -8.83 -8.43
N LYS A 395 5.56 -9.70 -9.43
CA LYS A 395 4.45 -9.90 -10.38
C LYS A 395 3.25 -10.58 -9.75
N LEU A 396 3.46 -11.46 -8.78
CA LEU A 396 2.38 -12.03 -8.00
C LEU A 396 1.73 -10.96 -7.12
N LEU A 397 2.53 -10.12 -6.45
CA LEU A 397 2.06 -9.01 -5.64
C LEU A 397 1.24 -8.02 -6.47
N GLU A 398 1.77 -7.55 -7.61
CA GLU A 398 1.07 -6.67 -8.56
C GLU A 398 -0.29 -7.25 -8.97
N ARG A 399 -0.33 -8.56 -9.25
CA ARG A 399 -1.56 -9.25 -9.66
C ARG A 399 -2.61 -9.32 -8.55
N ILE A 400 -2.20 -9.51 -7.30
CA ILE A 400 -3.12 -9.53 -6.15
C ILE A 400 -3.70 -8.14 -5.94
N VAL A 401 -2.86 -7.09 -5.98
CA VAL A 401 -3.30 -5.69 -5.89
C VAL A 401 -4.28 -5.33 -7.01
N GLU A 402 -4.00 -5.75 -8.24
CA GLU A 402 -4.92 -5.55 -9.37
C GLU A 402 -6.27 -6.24 -9.13
N LYS A 403 -6.25 -7.44 -8.53
CA LYS A 403 -7.46 -8.21 -8.23
C LYS A 403 -8.31 -7.57 -7.14
N THR A 404 -7.68 -7.05 -6.08
CA THR A 404 -8.40 -6.38 -4.98
C THR A 404 -8.98 -5.05 -5.44
N LYS A 405 -8.24 -4.25 -6.22
CA LYS A 405 -8.75 -3.00 -6.84
C LYS A 405 -9.92 -3.23 -7.78
N ASN A 406 -9.83 -4.24 -8.65
CA ASN A 406 -10.92 -4.56 -9.57
C ASN A 406 -12.18 -5.07 -8.83
N PHE A 407 -12.00 -5.68 -7.66
CA PHE A 407 -13.11 -6.14 -6.83
C PHE A 407 -13.82 -4.97 -6.12
N SER A 408 -13.07 -4.08 -5.49
CA SER A 408 -13.64 -2.95 -4.76
C SER A 408 -14.24 -1.87 -5.67
N GLN A 409 -13.75 -1.75 -6.91
CA GLN A 409 -14.03 -0.62 -7.81
C GLN A 409 -13.69 0.75 -7.18
N SER A 410 -12.79 0.76 -6.18
CA SER A 410 -12.35 1.93 -5.44
C SER A 410 -10.83 2.06 -5.52
N GLU A 411 -10.35 3.29 -5.64
CA GLU A 411 -8.92 3.59 -5.52
C GLU A 411 -8.46 3.73 -4.06
N ILE A 412 -9.40 3.93 -3.13
CA ILE A 412 -9.15 4.16 -1.71
C ILE A 412 -9.44 2.87 -0.94
N TYR A 413 -8.44 2.40 -0.18
CA TYR A 413 -8.62 1.35 0.82
C TYR A 413 -9.18 1.95 2.10
N LYS A 414 -10.07 1.21 2.78
CA LYS A 414 -10.70 1.67 4.03
C LYS A 414 -9.88 1.33 5.28
N ASP A 415 -8.89 0.46 5.12
CA ASP A 415 -7.93 0.08 6.13
C ASP A 415 -6.55 -0.11 5.47
N ASP A 416 -5.49 -0.10 6.26
CA ASP A 416 -4.14 -0.20 5.77
C ASP A 416 -3.92 -1.54 5.05
N TYR A 417 -3.37 -1.49 3.85
CA TYR A 417 -3.17 -2.65 3.00
C TYR A 417 -1.72 -3.09 3.03
N THR A 418 -1.42 -4.20 3.70
CA THR A 418 -0.07 -4.79 3.70
C THR A 418 -0.06 -6.21 3.17
N LEU A 419 0.81 -6.45 2.18
CA LEU A 419 0.99 -7.75 1.53
C LEU A 419 2.48 -8.03 1.34
N VAL A 420 2.94 -9.18 1.84
CA VAL A 420 4.34 -9.63 1.71
C VAL A 420 4.38 -11.05 1.17
N ILE A 421 5.29 -11.31 0.24
CA ILE A 421 5.48 -12.59 -0.43
C ILE A 421 6.93 -13.02 -0.29
N VAL A 422 7.12 -14.25 0.17
CA VAL A 422 8.43 -14.89 0.29
C VAL A 422 8.38 -16.20 -0.46
N LYS A 423 9.18 -16.33 -1.52
CA LYS A 423 9.16 -17.50 -2.40
C LYS A 423 10.50 -18.18 -2.41
N HIS A 424 10.51 -19.50 -2.20
CA HIS A 424 11.70 -20.32 -2.43
C HIS A 424 11.72 -20.68 -3.91
N ASN A 425 12.66 -20.12 -4.67
CA ASN A 425 12.76 -20.38 -6.10
C ASN A 425 13.26 -21.79 -6.41
N TYR A 426 12.79 -22.35 -7.53
CA TYR A 426 13.43 -23.53 -8.11
C TYR A 426 14.86 -23.18 -8.52
N LYS A 427 15.83 -24.04 -8.18
CA LYS A 427 17.23 -23.87 -8.58
C LYS A 427 17.44 -23.84 -10.11
N ASN A 428 16.52 -24.40 -10.90
CA ASN A 428 16.72 -24.59 -12.35
C ASN A 428 15.46 -24.28 -13.18
N LYS A 429 15.59 -23.50 -14.27
CA LYS A 429 14.49 -23.02 -15.14
C LYS A 429 13.66 -24.16 -15.75
N LEU A 430 14.27 -25.33 -15.93
CA LEU A 430 13.64 -26.54 -16.46
C LEU A 430 12.50 -27.06 -15.57
N HIS A 431 12.61 -26.95 -14.24
CA HIS A 431 11.57 -27.42 -13.32
C HIS A 431 10.32 -26.54 -13.34
N ALA A 432 10.50 -25.20 -13.41
CA ALA A 432 9.41 -24.25 -13.60
C ALA A 432 8.69 -24.47 -14.95
N PHE A 433 9.45 -24.85 -15.99
CA PHE A 433 8.91 -25.13 -17.32
C PHE A 433 8.13 -26.47 -17.41
N LEU A 434 8.65 -27.53 -16.77
CA LEU A 434 8.00 -28.85 -16.70
C LEU A 434 6.65 -28.80 -15.93
N ARG A 435 6.51 -27.91 -14.95
CA ARG A 435 5.23 -27.71 -14.22
C ARG A 435 4.21 -26.91 -15.05
N ASN A 436 4.66 -25.83 -15.68
CA ASN A 436 3.82 -24.98 -16.55
C ASN A 436 3.25 -25.74 -17.78
N SER A 437 4.00 -26.71 -18.30
CA SER A 437 3.55 -27.57 -19.41
C SER A 437 2.53 -28.63 -18.97
N LYS A 438 2.57 -29.09 -17.71
CA LYS A 438 1.56 -30.00 -17.14
C LYS A 438 0.21 -29.30 -16.88
N GLN A 439 0.20 -28.01 -16.50
CA GLN A 439 -1.04 -27.27 -16.20
C GLN A 439 -1.77 -26.67 -17.42
N LYS A 440 -1.11 -26.48 -18.57
CA LYS A 440 -1.72 -25.89 -19.79
C LYS A 440 -2.37 -26.91 -20.74
N SER A 441 -2.56 -28.16 -20.34
CA SER A 441 -3.16 -29.21 -21.18
C SER A 441 -4.69 -29.22 -21.08
N SER A 442 -5.35 -28.26 -21.72
CA SER A 442 -6.76 -28.40 -22.10
C SER A 442 -6.94 -28.12 -23.60
N LYS A 443 -7.73 -29.00 -24.24
CA LYS A 443 -7.98 -29.18 -25.68
C LYS A 443 -6.90 -30.02 -26.43
N GLU A 444 -7.25 -31.29 -26.61
CA GLU A 444 -6.57 -32.39 -27.34
C GLU A 444 -5.43 -33.12 -26.60
N GLN A 445 -5.71 -34.35 -26.18
CA GLN A 445 -4.81 -35.22 -25.43
C GLN A 445 -3.68 -35.75 -26.34
N ILE A 446 -2.51 -35.09 -26.30
CA ILE A 446 -1.29 -35.61 -26.94
C ILE A 446 -0.72 -36.72 -26.07
N GLU A 447 -0.66 -37.95 -26.58
CA GLU A 447 -0.08 -39.11 -25.91
C GLU A 447 1.39 -39.28 -26.36
N ILE A 448 2.31 -39.52 -25.42
CA ILE A 448 3.70 -39.88 -25.73
C ILE A 448 3.84 -41.39 -25.62
N ILE A 449 4.31 -42.02 -26.69
CA ILE A 449 4.49 -43.48 -26.75
C ILE A 449 5.93 -43.84 -27.11
N ASP A 450 6.40 -44.95 -26.55
CA ASP A 450 7.74 -45.47 -26.81
C ASP A 450 7.84 -46.19 -28.16
N TYR A 451 9.08 -46.30 -28.64
CA TYR A 451 9.39 -47.07 -29.84
C TYR A 451 8.89 -48.51 -29.77
N LYS A 452 8.26 -48.94 -30.86
CA LYS A 452 7.96 -50.35 -31.17
C LYS A 452 8.36 -50.58 -32.62
N LYS A 453 8.81 -51.78 -32.99
CA LYS A 453 9.26 -52.11 -34.36
C LYS A 453 8.24 -51.71 -35.44
N LYS A 454 6.93 -51.87 -35.16
CA LYS A 454 5.83 -51.42 -36.04
C LYS A 454 5.77 -49.91 -36.30
N LEU A 455 6.35 -49.09 -35.42
CA LEU A 455 6.38 -47.63 -35.53
C LEU A 455 7.57 -47.10 -36.34
N LYS A 456 8.52 -47.96 -36.72
CA LYS A 456 9.68 -47.64 -37.56
C LYS A 456 9.32 -46.86 -38.82
N VAL A 457 8.23 -47.26 -39.48
CA VAL A 457 7.74 -46.60 -40.70
C VAL A 457 7.40 -45.13 -40.46
N TYR A 458 6.85 -44.79 -39.28
CA TYR A 458 6.52 -43.41 -38.91
C TYR A 458 7.78 -42.60 -38.58
N PHE A 459 8.78 -43.22 -37.93
CA PHE A 459 10.06 -42.56 -37.64
C PHE A 459 10.78 -42.15 -38.93
N LYS A 460 10.86 -43.07 -39.90
CA LYS A 460 11.42 -42.80 -41.22
C LYS A 460 10.62 -41.72 -41.94
N ARG A 461 9.30 -41.91 -42.08
CA ARG A 461 8.43 -40.99 -42.84
C ARG A 461 8.49 -39.55 -42.32
N LEU A 462 8.30 -39.33 -41.02
CA LEU A 462 8.25 -37.99 -40.43
C LEU A 462 9.58 -37.25 -40.57
N ASN A 463 10.70 -37.92 -40.28
CA ASN A 463 12.02 -37.31 -40.40
C ASN A 463 12.44 -37.12 -41.86
N SER A 464 12.15 -38.04 -42.77
CA SER A 464 12.44 -37.87 -44.19
C SER A 464 11.65 -36.72 -44.81
N GLN A 465 10.38 -36.56 -44.45
CA GLN A 465 9.56 -35.41 -44.89
C GLN A 465 10.13 -34.09 -44.37
N TRP A 466 10.48 -34.05 -43.09
CA TRP A 466 11.08 -32.86 -42.49
C TRP A 466 12.44 -32.52 -43.11
N LEU A 467 13.30 -33.51 -43.31
CA LEU A 467 14.59 -33.34 -43.95
C LEU A 467 14.41 -32.77 -45.35
N ARG A 468 13.66 -33.45 -46.24
CA ARG A 468 13.43 -33.00 -47.63
C ARG A 468 12.87 -31.58 -47.74
N LYS A 469 12.14 -31.10 -46.73
CA LYS A 469 11.63 -29.74 -46.69
C LYS A 469 12.71 -28.68 -46.43
N PHE A 470 13.68 -28.97 -45.55
CA PHE A 470 14.63 -27.96 -45.07
C PHE A 470 16.07 -28.18 -45.55
N PHE A 471 16.44 -29.43 -45.87
CA PHE A 471 17.80 -29.91 -46.16
C PHE A 471 17.81 -31.10 -47.15
N THR A 472 18.99 -31.46 -47.64
CA THR A 472 19.20 -32.73 -48.35
C THR A 472 19.28 -33.89 -47.36
N VAL A 473 18.70 -35.04 -47.69
CA VAL A 473 18.83 -36.26 -46.88
C VAL A 473 20.25 -36.80 -47.05
N GLU A 474 21.04 -36.84 -45.98
CA GLU A 474 22.42 -37.33 -46.02
C GLU A 474 22.45 -38.86 -45.84
N GLN A 475 23.50 -39.54 -46.32
CA GLN A 475 23.62 -41.01 -46.25
C GLN A 475 23.48 -41.54 -44.81
N LYS A 476 23.99 -40.80 -43.82
CA LYS A 476 23.87 -41.13 -42.39
C LYS A 476 22.41 -41.04 -41.90
N ASP A 477 21.61 -40.11 -42.45
CA ASP A 477 20.18 -40.06 -42.16
C ASP A 477 19.48 -41.32 -42.66
N GLU A 478 19.78 -41.77 -43.88
CA GLU A 478 19.18 -42.98 -44.42
C GLU A 478 19.51 -44.22 -43.59
N GLN A 479 20.76 -44.36 -43.14
CA GLN A 479 21.18 -45.47 -42.28
C GLN A 479 20.39 -45.50 -40.96
N ILE A 480 20.31 -44.35 -40.27
CA ILE A 480 19.63 -44.22 -38.98
C ILE A 480 18.12 -44.40 -39.13
N LEU A 481 17.50 -43.77 -40.13
CA LEU A 481 16.06 -43.83 -40.34
C LEU A 481 15.60 -45.22 -40.83
N ASN A 482 16.44 -45.93 -41.59
CA ASN A 482 16.14 -47.29 -42.03
C ASN A 482 16.43 -48.34 -40.97
N ASN A 483 17.30 -48.08 -39.99
CA ASN A 483 17.70 -49.07 -38.98
C ASN A 483 17.85 -48.44 -37.58
N PRO A 484 16.80 -47.81 -37.03
CA PRO A 484 16.88 -47.16 -35.72
C PRO A 484 17.20 -48.14 -34.59
N GLU A 485 16.89 -49.43 -34.75
CA GLU A 485 17.29 -50.48 -33.81
C GLU A 485 18.82 -50.50 -33.64
N LYS A 486 19.55 -50.77 -34.73
CA LYS A 486 21.01 -50.87 -34.75
C LYS A 486 21.72 -49.57 -34.33
N TYR A 487 21.19 -48.42 -34.73
CA TYR A 487 21.89 -47.15 -34.59
C TYR A 487 21.48 -46.34 -33.34
N ILE A 488 20.32 -46.61 -32.75
CA ILE A 488 19.79 -45.84 -31.61
C ILE A 488 19.46 -46.77 -30.45
N ILE A 489 18.54 -47.72 -30.66
CA ILE A 489 17.97 -48.53 -29.56
C ILE A 489 19.00 -49.47 -28.95
N ASP A 490 19.69 -50.25 -29.78
CA ASP A 490 20.67 -51.26 -29.33
C ASP A 490 21.91 -50.62 -28.68
N LYS A 491 22.11 -49.31 -28.90
CA LYS A 491 23.18 -48.51 -28.28
C LYS A 491 22.76 -47.84 -26.97
N GLY A 492 21.55 -48.12 -26.47
CA GLY A 492 21.02 -47.52 -25.25
C GLY A 492 20.40 -46.12 -25.44
N GLY A 493 20.25 -45.67 -26.69
CA GLY A 493 19.41 -44.53 -27.03
C GLY A 493 17.93 -44.93 -27.10
N PHE A 494 17.08 -43.97 -27.46
CA PHE A 494 15.64 -44.25 -27.59
C PHE A 494 14.97 -43.33 -28.61
N VAL A 495 13.84 -43.81 -29.12
CA VAL A 495 12.92 -43.04 -29.96
C VAL A 495 11.57 -42.99 -29.27
N ILE A 496 10.93 -41.82 -29.28
CA ILE A 496 9.57 -41.65 -28.78
C ILE A 496 8.71 -40.97 -29.85
N PHE A 497 7.40 -41.15 -29.74
CA PHE A 497 6.43 -40.61 -30.67
C PHE A 497 5.34 -39.84 -29.93
N ALA A 498 4.79 -38.84 -30.61
CA ALA A 498 3.59 -38.14 -30.19
C ALA A 498 2.41 -38.61 -31.02
N LYS A 499 1.32 -38.93 -30.33
CA LYS A 499 0.08 -39.44 -30.90
C LYS A 499 -1.06 -38.50 -30.50
N VAL A 500 -1.86 -38.08 -31.47
CA VAL A 500 -3.11 -37.35 -31.24
C VAL A 500 -4.25 -38.23 -31.73
N LYS A 501 -5.15 -38.62 -30.81
CA LYS A 501 -6.16 -39.66 -31.03
C LYS A 501 -5.49 -40.98 -31.48
N ASN A 502 -5.67 -41.39 -32.73
CA ASN A 502 -5.07 -42.61 -33.31
C ASN A 502 -3.94 -42.36 -34.32
N THR A 503 -3.48 -41.11 -34.47
CA THR A 503 -2.49 -40.75 -35.49
C THR A 503 -1.14 -40.40 -34.86
N VAL A 504 -0.07 -41.08 -35.30
CA VAL A 504 1.32 -40.69 -34.98
C VAL A 504 1.66 -39.43 -35.78
N CYS A 505 1.88 -38.34 -35.07
CA CYS A 505 2.01 -37.00 -35.63
C CYS A 505 3.37 -36.35 -35.38
N GLY A 506 4.19 -36.89 -34.47
CA GLY A 506 5.54 -36.40 -34.24
C GLY A 506 6.46 -37.48 -33.67
N THR A 507 7.76 -37.24 -33.73
CA THR A 507 8.78 -38.13 -33.18
C THR A 507 10.02 -37.36 -32.76
N THR A 508 10.74 -37.88 -31.76
CA THR A 508 12.10 -37.45 -31.44
C THR A 508 12.98 -38.65 -31.10
N ALA A 509 14.29 -38.53 -31.33
CA ALA A 509 15.26 -39.56 -31.03
C ALA A 509 16.45 -39.01 -30.24
N MET A 510 16.83 -39.77 -29.21
CA MET A 510 18.01 -39.55 -28.39
C MET A 510 19.05 -40.64 -28.69
N ILE A 511 20.22 -40.24 -29.15
CA ILE A 511 21.37 -41.14 -29.35
C ILE A 511 22.26 -41.06 -28.13
N LYS A 512 22.61 -42.20 -27.54
CA LYS A 512 23.54 -42.27 -26.42
C LYS A 512 24.98 -42.23 -26.95
N HIS A 513 25.78 -41.27 -26.48
CA HIS A 513 27.22 -41.21 -26.77
C HIS A 513 28.04 -41.93 -25.70
N ASN A 514 27.70 -41.71 -24.44
CA ASN A 514 28.26 -42.43 -23.29
C ASN A 514 27.23 -42.45 -22.15
N ASN A 515 27.61 -42.91 -20.95
CA ASN A 515 26.69 -43.01 -19.81
C ASN A 515 26.14 -41.65 -19.34
N GLU A 516 26.82 -40.56 -19.64
CA GLU A 516 26.51 -39.22 -19.12
C GLU A 516 26.03 -38.26 -20.22
N LEU A 517 26.25 -38.58 -21.50
CA LEU A 517 25.97 -37.71 -22.64
C LEU A 517 25.01 -38.35 -23.65
N TYR A 518 23.92 -37.65 -23.92
CA TYR A 518 22.96 -37.98 -24.99
C TYR A 518 22.87 -36.86 -26.02
N GLU A 519 22.56 -37.22 -27.26
CA GLU A 519 22.30 -36.27 -28.36
C GLU A 519 20.84 -36.34 -28.78
N LEU A 520 20.14 -35.20 -28.77
CA LEU A 520 18.84 -35.07 -29.42
C LEU A 520 19.06 -34.96 -30.94
N SER A 521 19.11 -36.11 -31.60
CA SER A 521 19.60 -36.23 -32.98
C SER A 521 18.52 -35.99 -34.05
N LYS A 522 17.26 -36.31 -33.74
CA LYS A 522 16.13 -36.19 -34.67
C LYS A 522 14.92 -35.65 -33.94
N MET A 523 14.22 -34.69 -34.53
CA MET A 523 12.89 -34.29 -34.08
C MET A 523 12.08 -33.79 -35.27
N ALA A 524 10.89 -34.36 -35.46
CA ALA A 524 9.99 -33.99 -36.55
C ALA A 524 8.53 -34.00 -36.08
N VAL A 525 7.77 -33.01 -36.54
CA VAL A 525 6.32 -32.92 -36.34
C VAL A 525 5.66 -32.70 -37.69
N SER A 526 4.65 -33.52 -37.99
CA SER A 526 3.85 -33.43 -39.21
C SER A 526 3.23 -32.03 -39.32
N GLU A 527 3.24 -31.46 -40.53
CA GLU A 527 2.77 -30.09 -40.79
C GLU A 527 1.36 -29.82 -40.29
N LYS A 528 0.45 -30.79 -40.47
CA LYS A 528 -0.95 -30.72 -40.02
C LYS A 528 -1.09 -30.49 -38.50
N TYR A 529 -0.06 -30.82 -37.74
CA TYR A 529 -0.06 -30.77 -36.27
C TYR A 529 0.96 -29.76 -35.72
N GLN A 530 1.58 -28.93 -36.57
CA GLN A 530 2.44 -27.85 -36.12
C GLN A 530 1.62 -26.76 -35.43
N GLY A 531 2.20 -26.09 -34.42
CA GLY A 531 1.50 -25.10 -33.60
C GLY A 531 0.82 -25.69 -32.35
N MET A 532 0.59 -27.00 -32.29
CA MET A 532 -0.03 -27.69 -31.15
C MET A 532 0.93 -28.04 -30.00
N LYS A 533 2.13 -27.42 -29.96
CA LYS A 533 3.18 -27.69 -28.97
C LYS A 533 3.66 -29.15 -28.88
N ILE A 534 3.43 -29.98 -29.90
CA ILE A 534 3.89 -31.39 -29.93
C ILE A 534 5.42 -31.49 -29.84
N GLY A 535 6.16 -30.61 -30.53
CA GLY A 535 7.62 -30.59 -30.45
C GLY A 535 8.13 -30.28 -29.04
N GLU A 536 7.46 -29.36 -28.34
CA GLU A 536 7.77 -29.03 -26.93
C GLU A 536 7.53 -30.25 -26.02
N LYS A 537 6.40 -30.95 -26.19
CA LYS A 537 6.08 -32.14 -25.40
C LYS A 537 7.03 -33.31 -25.67
N LEU A 538 7.42 -33.53 -26.93
CA LEU A 538 8.40 -34.53 -27.32
C LEU A 538 9.78 -34.24 -26.71
N ALA A 539 10.25 -33.00 -26.83
CA ALA A 539 11.54 -32.61 -26.28
C ALA A 539 11.58 -32.79 -24.75
N LEU A 540 10.53 -32.34 -24.04
CA LEU A 540 10.43 -32.52 -22.59
C LEU A 540 10.45 -34.00 -22.18
N ALA A 541 9.63 -34.84 -22.83
CA ALA A 541 9.58 -36.27 -22.54
C ALA A 541 10.93 -36.95 -22.83
N ALA A 542 11.63 -36.52 -23.87
CA ALA A 542 12.95 -37.05 -24.19
C ALA A 542 14.02 -36.61 -23.18
N ILE A 543 14.01 -35.36 -22.72
CA ILE A 543 14.91 -34.87 -21.67
C ILE A 543 14.68 -35.63 -20.35
N GLU A 544 13.41 -35.79 -19.94
CA GLU A 544 13.05 -36.54 -18.73
C GLU A 544 13.50 -38.00 -18.82
N LYS A 545 13.28 -38.65 -19.96
CA LYS A 545 13.72 -40.03 -20.18
C LYS A 545 15.24 -40.18 -20.19
N ALA A 546 15.97 -39.23 -20.77
CA ALA A 546 17.44 -39.21 -20.74
C ALA A 546 17.97 -39.00 -19.32
N LYS A 547 17.37 -38.08 -18.54
CA LYS A 547 17.71 -37.86 -17.13
C LYS A 547 17.51 -39.14 -16.29
N ASN A 548 16.38 -39.82 -16.47
CA ASN A 548 16.10 -41.08 -15.79
C ASN A 548 17.05 -42.22 -16.21
N ALA A 549 17.65 -42.12 -17.40
CA ALA A 549 18.67 -43.03 -17.89
C ALA A 549 20.12 -42.63 -17.48
N GLY A 550 20.26 -41.67 -16.57
CA GLY A 550 21.56 -41.25 -16.01
C GLY A 550 22.28 -40.14 -16.78
N ALA A 551 21.64 -39.50 -17.76
CA ALA A 551 22.25 -38.40 -18.49
C ALA A 551 22.57 -37.22 -17.57
N LYS A 552 23.79 -36.69 -17.72
CA LYS A 552 24.25 -35.44 -17.10
C LYS A 552 24.24 -34.27 -18.08
N LYS A 553 24.37 -34.54 -19.38
CA LYS A 553 24.33 -33.54 -20.44
C LYS A 553 23.55 -34.03 -21.65
N ILE A 554 22.87 -33.09 -22.32
CA ILE A 554 22.24 -33.33 -23.62
C ILE A 554 22.79 -32.31 -24.61
N ILE A 555 23.22 -32.78 -25.77
CA ILE A 555 23.64 -31.92 -26.89
C ILE A 555 22.67 -32.05 -28.06
N LEU A 556 22.65 -31.04 -28.93
CA LEU A 556 21.99 -31.13 -30.22
C LEU A 556 22.72 -30.29 -31.26
N GLU A 557 22.67 -30.78 -32.50
CA GLU A 557 23.13 -30.05 -33.68
C GLU A 557 21.93 -29.34 -34.32
N THR A 558 22.05 -28.04 -34.61
CA THR A 558 20.96 -27.27 -35.21
C THR A 558 21.47 -26.24 -36.22
N ASN A 559 20.55 -25.59 -36.93
CA ASN A 559 20.84 -24.61 -37.96
C ASN A 559 20.02 -23.34 -37.72
N TRP A 560 20.63 -22.16 -37.91
CA TRP A 560 19.98 -20.85 -37.75
C TRP A 560 18.75 -20.67 -38.66
N LYS A 561 18.65 -21.39 -39.78
CA LYS A 561 17.47 -21.47 -40.65
C LYS A 561 16.22 -21.99 -39.92
N LEU A 562 16.38 -22.70 -38.79
CA LEU A 562 15.31 -23.32 -38.02
C LEU A 562 14.89 -22.48 -36.79
N ASN A 563 14.60 -21.18 -36.99
CA ASN A 563 14.27 -20.23 -35.93
C ASN A 563 13.25 -20.75 -34.88
N LYS A 564 12.18 -21.42 -35.33
CA LYS A 564 11.17 -21.99 -34.41
C LYS A 564 11.74 -23.09 -33.50
N ALA A 565 12.62 -23.95 -34.01
CA ALA A 565 13.25 -25.01 -33.23
C ALA A 565 14.31 -24.42 -32.27
N VAL A 566 15.12 -23.47 -32.73
CA VAL A 566 16.13 -22.79 -31.89
C VAL A 566 15.46 -22.08 -30.70
N ASN A 567 14.36 -21.36 -30.94
CA ASN A 567 13.61 -20.70 -29.88
C ASN A 567 12.99 -21.70 -28.89
N LEU A 568 12.52 -22.85 -29.38
CA LEU A 568 12.05 -23.93 -28.51
C LEU A 568 13.18 -24.45 -27.63
N TYR A 569 14.36 -24.74 -28.18
CA TYR A 569 15.50 -25.25 -27.40
C TYR A 569 15.98 -24.24 -26.35
N LYS A 570 16.09 -22.95 -26.70
CA LYS A 570 16.43 -21.89 -25.73
C LYS A 570 15.43 -21.82 -24.57
N LYS A 571 14.14 -21.95 -24.87
CA LYS A 571 13.07 -21.98 -23.86
C LYS A 571 13.16 -23.19 -22.94
N LEU A 572 13.64 -24.32 -23.46
CA LEU A 572 13.91 -25.56 -22.71
C LEU A 572 15.19 -25.51 -21.87
N GLY A 573 15.96 -24.41 -21.96
CA GLY A 573 17.20 -24.22 -21.20
C GLY A 573 18.47 -24.59 -21.95
N PHE A 574 18.39 -24.94 -23.24
CA PHE A 574 19.59 -25.16 -24.03
C PHE A 574 20.34 -23.85 -24.28
N SER A 575 21.65 -23.85 -24.06
CA SER A 575 22.58 -22.77 -24.38
C SER A 575 23.39 -23.09 -25.63
N GLU A 576 23.85 -22.05 -26.34
CA GLU A 576 24.76 -22.20 -27.48
C GLU A 576 26.14 -22.63 -26.99
N LEU A 577 26.70 -23.68 -27.60
CA LEU A 577 28.02 -24.17 -27.26
C LEU A 577 29.06 -23.49 -28.16
N ARG A 578 29.73 -22.45 -27.63
CA ARG A 578 30.77 -21.71 -28.37
C ARG A 578 32.15 -22.31 -28.11
N GLY A 579 32.78 -22.85 -29.15
CA GLY A 579 34.23 -23.07 -29.18
C GLY A 579 34.78 -24.32 -28.51
N ASN A 580 34.05 -25.44 -28.44
CA ASN A 580 34.62 -26.72 -27.96
C ASN A 580 35.11 -27.58 -29.15
N PRO A 581 36.42 -27.80 -29.34
CA PRO A 581 36.97 -28.55 -30.48
C PRO A 581 36.69 -30.07 -30.44
N ASP A 582 36.24 -30.61 -29.32
CA ASP A 582 36.11 -32.06 -29.12
C ASP A 582 34.76 -32.67 -29.55
N ILE A 583 33.76 -31.85 -29.89
CA ILE A 583 32.46 -32.35 -30.37
C ILE A 583 32.35 -32.13 -31.89
N ARG A 584 32.66 -33.17 -32.66
CA ARG A 584 32.58 -33.14 -34.13
C ARG A 584 31.13 -33.03 -34.59
N ILE A 585 30.82 -31.97 -35.34
CA ILE A 585 29.58 -31.87 -36.11
C ILE A 585 29.49 -33.06 -37.08
N HIS A 586 28.45 -33.86 -36.93
CA HIS A 586 28.30 -35.13 -37.62
C HIS A 586 27.61 -35.05 -38.98
N TYR A 587 26.96 -33.92 -39.27
CA TYR A 587 26.25 -33.65 -40.52
C TYR A 587 26.82 -32.41 -41.19
N LYS A 588 26.66 -32.27 -42.51
CA LYS A 588 27.13 -31.06 -43.22
C LYS A 588 26.23 -29.83 -42.98
N ARG A 589 24.98 -30.05 -42.57
CA ARG A 589 23.94 -29.02 -42.44
C ARG A 589 23.91 -28.16 -41.17
N PRO A 590 24.38 -28.57 -39.98
CA PRO A 590 24.28 -27.73 -38.78
C PRO A 590 25.19 -26.51 -38.87
N THR A 591 24.76 -25.39 -38.30
CA THR A 591 25.58 -24.17 -38.19
C THR A 591 26.16 -23.99 -36.80
N PHE A 592 25.63 -24.66 -35.78
CA PHE A 592 26.13 -24.61 -34.39
C PHE A 592 25.57 -25.77 -33.55
N LEU A 593 26.14 -25.95 -32.35
CA LEU A 593 25.64 -26.89 -31.34
C LEU A 593 24.98 -26.14 -30.18
N MET A 594 24.04 -26.83 -29.54
CA MET A 594 23.49 -26.39 -28.26
C MET A 594 23.66 -27.49 -27.22
N GLU A 595 23.83 -27.10 -25.96
CA GLU A 595 23.93 -28.00 -24.82
C GLU A 595 22.88 -27.69 -23.75
N LEU A 596 22.53 -28.70 -22.96
CA LEU A 596 21.72 -28.61 -21.76
C LEU A 596 22.42 -29.39 -20.66
N ASP A 597 22.82 -28.69 -19.59
CA ASP A 597 23.37 -29.32 -18.39
C ASP A 597 22.23 -29.78 -17.46
N LEU A 598 22.32 -31.02 -17.00
CA LEU A 598 21.34 -31.66 -16.11
C LEU A 598 21.84 -31.78 -14.65
N LEU A 599 23.07 -31.35 -14.35
CA LEU A 599 23.74 -31.50 -13.05
C LEU A 599 23.52 -30.35 -12.06
N ASP A 600 22.98 -29.22 -12.47
CA ASP A 600 22.68 -28.08 -11.58
C ASP A 600 21.45 -28.38 -10.67
N ASN A 601 21.64 -29.30 -9.71
CA ASN A 601 20.67 -29.74 -8.69
C ASN A 601 20.80 -29.01 -7.35
#